data_AF-A0A538Q263-F1
#
_entry.id   AF-A0A538Q263-F1
#
_cell.length_a   1.000
_cell.length_b   1.000
_cell.length_c   1.000
_cell.angle_alpha   90.00
_cell.angle_beta   90.00
_cell.angle_gamma   90.00
#
_symmetry.space_group_name_H-M   'P 1'
#
loop_
_entity.id
_entity.type
_entity.pdbx_description
1 polymer ?
#
loop_
_entity_poly.entity_id
_entity_poly.type
_entity_poly.pdbx_seq_one_letter_code
_entity_poly.pdbx_strand_id
1 'polypeptide(L)'
;MKLGPRPFYVFGHNTNSFELVNAAIAGGANALEADINVFKHRPNELCVSHGGTRGAGQGDDDEPALVPFLQFLQDQAAAHPQLSLIVFDCKPATNTPDHGATLLDAIRRHLTDATRLNIIISVAELADAAMFDRIAPMLRDREGLMVDAENDPVAVSDMFVQRGVPHHGFGNGISIWNSLLGPNVRPSMERACALRAEANRPRFIYVWTVNSHDLEREYIRIGVDGIISDDVAKLRRIVDEPDMNKLVRLATRDDDPFDSPDMAYGLSVLTGDVGLAGTDARVTFTVTGENGASSVSVDTAMARRMERGMWSFVTLPSDDLGPLTSITVQRDDRGIAPRWFLEQILVRSARYQVSKSATFQRWIDSTAPFTQSLDEP
;
A
#
# COMPACT_ATOMS: atom_id res chain seq x y z
N MET A 1 22.06 -9.99 -6.73
CA MET A 1 22.61 -8.63 -6.98
C MET A 1 21.90 -7.80 -5.95
N LYS A 2 22.58 -7.27 -4.92
CA LYS A 2 21.87 -6.69 -3.76
C LYS A 2 20.80 -5.71 -4.23
N LEU A 3 19.56 -6.00 -3.87
CA LEU A 3 18.40 -5.18 -4.20
C LEU A 3 18.65 -3.73 -3.75
N GLY A 4 18.45 -2.79 -4.68
CA GLY A 4 18.51 -1.38 -4.37
C GLY A 4 17.27 -0.91 -3.60
N PRO A 5 17.27 0.33 -3.09
CA PRO A 5 16.08 0.91 -2.49
C PRO A 5 14.95 0.97 -3.53
N ARG A 6 13.75 0.54 -3.13
CA ARG A 6 12.57 0.51 -4.01
C ARG A 6 11.99 1.92 -4.23
N PRO A 7 11.31 2.18 -5.36
CA PRO A 7 10.57 3.42 -5.56
C PRO A 7 9.51 3.63 -4.48
N PHE A 8 9.35 4.86 -4.03
CA PHE A 8 8.41 5.25 -2.99
C PHE A 8 7.77 6.61 -3.30
N TYR A 9 6.49 6.72 -2.98
CA TYR A 9 5.64 7.86 -3.29
C TYR A 9 5.23 8.59 -2.02
N VAL A 10 5.72 9.82 -1.88
CA VAL A 10 5.31 10.81 -0.89
C VAL A 10 4.17 11.61 -1.50
N PHE A 11 2.96 11.39 -1.01
CA PHE A 11 1.75 12.01 -1.54
C PHE A 11 1.42 13.32 -0.82
N GLY A 12 1.05 14.33 -1.60
CA GLY A 12 0.20 15.42 -1.10
C GLY A 12 -1.24 14.96 -0.94
N HIS A 13 -1.84 15.21 0.22
CA HIS A 13 -3.23 14.86 0.56
C HIS A 13 -4.22 15.94 0.10
N ASN A 14 -5.39 15.54 -0.41
CA ASN A 14 -6.53 16.41 -0.75
C ASN A 14 -6.10 17.63 -1.57
N THR A 15 -5.32 17.41 -2.63
CA THR A 15 -4.73 18.50 -3.43
C THR A 15 -5.74 19.12 -4.40
N ASN A 16 -6.91 19.50 -3.90
CA ASN A 16 -8.09 19.85 -4.69
C ASN A 16 -8.08 21.27 -5.25
N SER A 17 -7.08 22.07 -4.90
CA SER A 17 -6.94 23.44 -5.38
C SER A 17 -5.52 23.68 -5.89
N PHE A 18 -5.35 24.70 -6.74
CA PHE A 18 -4.03 25.05 -7.28
C PHE A 18 -3.04 25.41 -6.17
N GLU A 19 -3.52 26.06 -5.10
CA GLU A 19 -2.72 26.40 -3.93
C GLU A 19 -2.23 25.15 -3.19
N LEU A 20 -3.12 24.18 -2.96
CA LEU A 20 -2.79 22.94 -2.27
C LEU A 20 -1.82 22.07 -3.06
N VAL A 21 -1.98 21.99 -4.39
CA VAL A 21 -1.02 21.32 -5.28
C VAL A 21 0.37 21.97 -5.15
N ASN A 22 0.44 23.30 -5.27
CA ASN A 22 1.71 24.02 -5.15
C ASN A 22 2.37 23.80 -3.79
N ALA A 23 1.57 23.84 -2.71
CA ALA A 23 2.06 23.59 -1.35
C ALA A 23 2.61 22.17 -1.18
N ALA A 24 1.93 21.16 -1.70
CA ALA A 24 2.39 19.77 -1.66
C ALA A 24 3.71 19.57 -2.42
N ILE A 25 3.81 20.10 -3.64
CA ILE A 25 5.05 20.02 -4.45
C ILE A 25 6.19 20.76 -3.74
N ALA A 26 5.94 21.96 -3.20
CA ALA A 26 6.93 22.71 -2.43
C ALA A 26 7.37 21.98 -1.15
N GLY A 27 6.46 21.21 -0.54
CA GLY A 27 6.73 20.30 0.58
C GLY A 27 7.58 19.08 0.20
N GLY A 28 7.79 18.83 -1.09
CA GLY A 28 8.60 17.73 -1.59
C GLY A 28 7.81 16.49 -1.98
N ALA A 29 6.49 16.61 -2.19
CA ALA A 29 5.69 15.54 -2.77
C ALA A 29 6.20 15.17 -4.17
N ASN A 30 6.32 13.86 -4.43
CA ASN A 30 6.54 13.31 -5.78
C ASN A 30 5.29 12.60 -6.32
N ALA A 31 4.21 12.58 -5.54
CA ALA A 31 2.88 12.15 -5.96
C ALA A 31 1.78 13.04 -5.37
N LEU A 32 0.62 13.05 -5.98
CA LEU A 32 -0.53 13.83 -5.52
C LEU A 32 -1.77 12.94 -5.45
N GLU A 33 -2.65 13.22 -4.50
CA GLU A 33 -4.00 12.68 -4.45
C GLU A 33 -4.97 13.86 -4.60
N ALA A 34 -5.92 13.73 -5.52
CA ALA A 34 -6.93 14.73 -5.82
C ALA A 34 -8.32 14.09 -5.88
N ASP A 35 -9.27 14.68 -5.16
CA ASP A 35 -10.63 14.21 -5.06
C ASP A 35 -11.43 14.58 -6.31
N ILE A 36 -12.04 13.60 -6.95
CA ILE A 36 -12.94 13.79 -8.09
C ILE A 36 -14.38 13.59 -7.65
N ASN A 37 -15.22 14.55 -8.02
CA ASN A 37 -16.65 14.56 -7.71
C ASN A 37 -17.47 15.05 -8.90
N VAL A 38 -18.79 15.11 -8.72
CA VAL A 38 -19.72 15.78 -9.64
C VAL A 38 -20.20 17.09 -9.04
N PHE A 39 -20.53 18.06 -9.87
CA PHE A 39 -21.20 19.27 -9.41
C PHE A 39 -22.62 18.96 -8.93
N LYS A 40 -22.99 19.52 -7.78
CA LYS A 40 -24.31 19.35 -7.15
C LYS A 40 -25.48 19.69 -8.08
N HIS A 41 -25.34 20.75 -8.87
CA HIS A 41 -26.38 21.22 -9.78
C HIS A 41 -26.17 20.82 -11.25
N ARG A 42 -25.04 20.14 -11.55
CA ARG A 42 -24.67 19.63 -12.88
C ARG A 42 -24.04 18.23 -12.73
N PRO A 43 -24.83 17.20 -12.35
CA PRO A 43 -24.29 15.90 -11.94
C PRO A 43 -23.62 15.09 -13.06
N ASN A 44 -23.71 15.54 -14.31
CA ASN A 44 -23.01 14.93 -15.45
C ASN A 44 -21.63 15.56 -15.70
N GLU A 45 -21.26 16.61 -14.95
CA GLU A 45 -20.00 17.33 -15.07
C GLU A 45 -19.11 17.03 -13.86
N LEU A 46 -17.86 16.68 -14.13
CA LEU A 46 -16.85 16.37 -13.11
C LEU A 46 -16.15 17.63 -12.60
N CYS A 47 -15.93 17.68 -11.29
CA CYS A 47 -15.20 18.71 -10.57
C CYS A 47 -14.16 18.08 -9.64
N VAL A 48 -13.28 18.93 -9.10
CA VAL A 48 -12.29 18.53 -8.10
C VAL A 48 -12.78 18.99 -6.74
N SER A 49 -13.21 18.07 -5.90
CA SER A 49 -13.78 18.39 -4.59
C SER A 49 -13.86 17.14 -3.73
N HIS A 50 -13.48 17.29 -2.46
CA HIS A 50 -13.75 16.25 -1.47
C HIS A 50 -15.27 16.05 -1.29
N GLY A 51 -16.06 17.13 -1.27
CA GLY A 51 -17.53 17.09 -1.15
C GLY A 51 -18.05 16.68 0.24
N GLY A 52 -18.62 17.62 1.00
CA GLY A 52 -19.28 17.34 2.28
C GLY A 52 -18.39 16.67 3.35
N THR A 53 -19.01 16.16 4.43
CA THR A 53 -18.28 15.45 5.49
C THR A 53 -17.97 14.02 5.04
N ARG A 54 -16.70 13.60 5.11
CA ARG A 54 -16.19 12.27 4.66
C ARG A 54 -16.33 11.96 3.17
N GLY A 55 -16.53 12.97 2.33
CA GLY A 55 -16.58 12.76 0.88
C GLY A 55 -17.92 12.25 0.34
N ALA A 56 -18.95 12.22 1.19
CA ALA A 56 -20.28 11.76 0.82
C ALA A 56 -21.14 12.84 0.11
N GLY A 57 -20.63 14.07 0.01
CA GLY A 57 -21.30 15.17 -0.67
C GLY A 57 -20.94 15.28 -2.15
N GLN A 58 -21.65 16.16 -2.85
CA GLN A 58 -21.28 16.63 -4.19
C GLN A 58 -20.49 17.93 -4.09
N GLY A 59 -19.75 18.29 -5.14
CA GLY A 59 -19.04 19.56 -5.20
C GLY A 59 -19.99 20.74 -5.37
N ASP A 60 -19.68 21.86 -4.72
CA ASP A 60 -20.39 23.12 -4.95
C ASP A 60 -20.04 23.70 -6.34
N ASP A 61 -20.86 24.61 -6.84
CA ASP A 61 -20.73 25.11 -8.22
C ASP A 61 -19.47 25.96 -8.47
N ASP A 62 -18.79 26.41 -7.42
CA ASP A 62 -17.54 27.15 -7.44
C ASP A 62 -16.28 26.27 -7.33
N GLU A 63 -16.45 24.95 -7.16
CA GLU A 63 -15.34 24.01 -7.14
C GLU A 63 -14.59 23.98 -8.50
N PRO A 64 -13.27 23.73 -8.50
CA PRO A 64 -12.51 23.66 -9.75
C PRO A 64 -13.09 22.62 -10.71
N ALA A 65 -13.41 23.06 -11.93
CA ALA A 65 -13.79 22.14 -12.99
C ALA A 65 -12.61 21.23 -13.36
N LEU A 66 -12.90 19.97 -13.72
CA LEU A 66 -11.88 18.95 -13.97
C LEU A 66 -10.84 19.39 -15.02
N VAL A 67 -11.28 19.89 -16.18
CA VAL A 67 -10.37 20.18 -17.31
C VAL A 67 -9.38 21.30 -16.99
N PRO A 68 -9.79 22.49 -16.49
CA PRO A 68 -8.85 23.51 -16.04
C PRO A 68 -7.86 23.00 -14.98
N PHE A 69 -8.31 22.15 -14.07
CA PHE A 69 -7.42 21.55 -13.06
C PHE A 69 -6.40 20.58 -13.66
N LEU A 70 -6.79 19.73 -14.61
CA LEU A 70 -5.86 18.83 -15.32
C LEU A 70 -4.83 19.61 -16.14
N GLN A 71 -5.23 20.72 -16.78
CA GLN A 71 -4.31 21.61 -17.50
C GLN A 71 -3.30 22.25 -16.55
N PHE A 72 -3.76 22.70 -15.38
CA PHE A 72 -2.86 23.20 -14.34
C PHE A 72 -1.89 22.10 -13.86
N LEU A 73 -2.35 20.86 -13.63
CA LEU A 73 -1.47 19.74 -13.29
C LEU A 73 -0.47 19.40 -14.40
N GLN A 74 -0.84 19.58 -15.66
CA GLN A 74 0.07 19.43 -16.80
C GLN A 74 1.23 20.43 -16.72
N ASP A 75 0.92 21.70 -16.44
CA ASP A 75 1.93 22.74 -16.26
C ASP A 75 2.84 22.43 -15.06
N GLN A 76 2.26 21.99 -13.94
CA GLN A 76 3.03 21.56 -12.77
C GLN A 76 3.95 20.38 -13.09
N ALA A 77 3.46 19.39 -13.83
CA ALA A 77 4.27 18.24 -14.24
C ALA A 77 5.41 18.64 -15.19
N ALA A 78 5.20 19.64 -16.05
CA ALA A 78 6.26 20.17 -16.90
C ALA A 78 7.33 20.92 -16.08
N ALA A 79 6.91 21.71 -15.09
CA ALA A 79 7.79 22.49 -14.21
C ALA A 79 8.52 21.62 -13.16
N HIS A 80 7.94 20.48 -12.80
CA HIS A 80 8.41 19.61 -11.72
C HIS A 80 8.57 18.17 -12.20
N PRO A 81 9.69 17.82 -12.85
CA PRO A 81 9.97 16.46 -13.34
C PRO A 81 9.94 15.37 -12.25
N GLN A 82 10.10 15.76 -10.98
CA GLN A 82 9.99 14.85 -9.84
C GLN A 82 8.56 14.41 -9.54
N LEU A 83 7.53 15.16 -9.97
CA LEU A 83 6.14 14.71 -9.86
C LEU A 83 5.94 13.51 -10.80
N SER A 84 5.61 12.35 -10.24
CA SER A 84 5.70 11.05 -10.93
C SER A 84 4.37 10.30 -11.04
N LEU A 85 3.45 10.54 -10.11
CA LEU A 85 2.18 9.83 -9.99
C LEU A 85 1.07 10.76 -9.51
N ILE A 86 -0.14 10.62 -10.04
CA ILE A 86 -1.35 11.25 -9.49
C ILE A 86 -2.41 10.17 -9.27
N VAL A 87 -2.95 10.12 -8.05
CA VAL A 87 -4.13 9.33 -7.70
C VAL A 87 -5.35 10.25 -7.77
N PHE A 88 -6.38 9.81 -8.49
CA PHE A 88 -7.67 10.48 -8.57
C PHE A 88 -8.66 9.71 -7.69
N ASP A 89 -8.92 10.20 -6.47
CA ASP A 89 -9.87 9.62 -5.52
C ASP A 89 -11.31 9.99 -5.93
N CYS A 90 -12.03 9.03 -6.50
CA CYS A 90 -13.34 9.26 -7.06
C CYS A 90 -14.43 9.02 -6.00
N LYS A 91 -15.12 10.09 -5.63
CA LYS A 91 -16.17 10.06 -4.59
C LYS A 91 -17.40 9.28 -5.05
N PRO A 92 -18.22 8.74 -4.13
CA PRO A 92 -19.34 7.87 -4.48
C PRO A 92 -20.33 8.46 -5.50
N ALA A 93 -20.52 9.78 -5.53
CA ALA A 93 -21.38 10.44 -6.52
C ALA A 93 -20.87 10.31 -7.97
N THR A 94 -19.59 9.97 -8.17
CA THR A 94 -18.99 9.70 -9.47
C THR A 94 -19.17 8.26 -9.95
N ASN A 95 -19.71 7.35 -9.12
CA ASN A 95 -19.77 5.91 -9.35
C ASN A 95 -20.71 5.50 -10.51
N THR A 96 -20.31 5.83 -11.74
CA THR A 96 -20.96 5.40 -12.98
C THR A 96 -19.90 5.07 -14.03
N PRO A 97 -20.15 4.10 -14.91
CA PRO A 97 -19.23 3.80 -16.01
C PRO A 97 -18.99 4.99 -16.96
N ASP A 98 -19.97 5.88 -17.12
CA ASP A 98 -19.87 7.07 -17.99
C ASP A 98 -18.91 8.12 -17.40
N HIS A 99 -18.97 8.33 -16.08
CA HIS A 99 -18.02 9.20 -15.39
C HIS A 99 -16.60 8.65 -15.42
N GLY A 100 -16.42 7.34 -15.23
CA GLY A 100 -15.10 6.70 -15.36
C GLY A 100 -14.50 6.92 -16.76
N ALA A 101 -15.28 6.71 -17.82
CA ALA A 101 -14.85 6.95 -19.19
C ALA A 101 -14.52 8.44 -19.44
N THR A 102 -15.36 9.35 -18.95
CA THR A 102 -15.17 10.80 -19.06
C THR A 102 -13.89 11.25 -18.36
N LEU A 103 -13.63 10.75 -17.15
CA LEU A 103 -12.45 11.07 -16.37
C LEU A 103 -11.17 10.59 -17.07
N LEU A 104 -11.09 9.31 -17.46
CA LEU A 104 -9.90 8.76 -18.10
C LEU A 104 -9.58 9.47 -19.43
N ASP A 105 -10.61 9.77 -20.22
CA ASP A 105 -10.46 10.51 -21.47
C ASP A 105 -9.95 11.95 -21.24
N ALA A 106 -10.49 12.66 -20.24
CA ALA A 106 -10.00 13.99 -19.87
C ALA A 106 -8.55 13.95 -19.37
N ILE A 107 -8.20 12.99 -18.50
CA ILE A 107 -6.82 12.78 -18.00
C ILE A 107 -5.86 12.60 -19.16
N ARG A 108 -6.20 11.74 -20.13
CA ARG A 108 -5.33 11.50 -21.29
C ARG A 108 -5.08 12.77 -22.09
N ARG A 109 -6.16 13.43 -22.53
CA ARG A 109 -6.09 14.61 -23.41
C ARG A 109 -5.42 15.81 -22.76
N HIS A 110 -5.64 16.00 -21.46
CA HIS A 110 -5.26 17.23 -20.76
C HIS A 110 -4.12 17.05 -19.78
N LEU A 111 -3.61 15.84 -19.56
CA LEU A 111 -2.51 15.59 -18.63
C LEU A 111 -1.49 14.57 -19.17
N THR A 112 -1.87 13.30 -19.37
CA THR A 112 -0.86 12.22 -19.50
C THR A 112 -0.28 12.09 -20.89
N ASP A 113 -1.02 12.41 -21.97
CA ASP A 113 -0.48 12.38 -23.34
C ASP A 113 0.68 13.38 -23.54
N ALA A 114 0.75 14.44 -22.70
CA ALA A 114 1.81 15.45 -22.74
C ALA A 114 2.94 15.25 -21.71
N THR A 115 2.72 14.51 -20.61
CA THR A 115 3.63 14.53 -19.44
C THR A 115 4.28 13.20 -19.08
N ARG A 116 3.75 12.07 -19.62
CA ARG A 116 4.12 10.70 -19.21
C ARG A 116 3.93 10.42 -17.72
N LEU A 117 3.07 11.17 -17.03
CA LEU A 117 2.71 10.87 -15.64
C LEU A 117 2.05 9.49 -15.55
N ASN A 118 2.35 8.78 -14.46
CA ASN A 118 1.55 7.64 -14.07
C ASN A 118 0.28 8.13 -13.37
N ILE A 119 -0.83 7.40 -13.54
CA ILE A 119 -2.08 7.71 -12.86
C ILE A 119 -2.72 6.46 -12.26
N ILE A 120 -3.43 6.67 -11.17
CA ILE A 120 -4.33 5.67 -10.59
C ILE A 120 -5.70 6.32 -10.41
N ILE A 121 -6.75 5.68 -10.91
CA ILE A 121 -8.13 6.07 -10.61
C ILE A 121 -8.61 5.19 -9.46
N SER A 122 -8.94 5.81 -8.34
CA SER A 122 -9.31 5.13 -7.10
C SER A 122 -10.79 5.32 -6.80
N VAL A 123 -11.39 4.34 -6.14
CA VAL A 123 -12.69 4.46 -5.45
C VAL A 123 -12.53 3.96 -4.03
N ALA A 124 -13.41 4.40 -3.12
CA ALA A 124 -13.31 4.01 -1.71
C ALA A 124 -13.59 2.52 -1.47
N GLU A 125 -14.72 2.02 -1.98
CA GLU A 125 -15.25 0.70 -1.61
C GLU A 125 -15.49 -0.20 -2.83
N LEU A 126 -15.59 -1.51 -2.62
CA LEU A 126 -15.93 -2.45 -3.69
C LEU A 126 -17.31 -2.17 -4.32
N ALA A 127 -18.23 -1.59 -3.55
CA ALA A 127 -19.53 -1.14 -4.02
C ALA A 127 -19.43 -0.04 -5.10
N ASP A 128 -18.29 0.66 -5.14
CA ASP A 128 -18.03 1.75 -6.09
C ASP A 128 -17.31 1.32 -7.38
N ALA A 129 -17.04 0.03 -7.52
CA ALA A 129 -16.28 -0.49 -8.65
C ALA A 129 -17.02 -0.41 -10.01
N ALA A 130 -18.31 -0.04 -10.05
CA ALA A 130 -19.03 0.13 -11.32
C ALA A 130 -18.44 1.27 -12.16
N MET A 131 -17.80 2.26 -11.54
CA MET A 131 -17.03 3.29 -12.24
C MET A 131 -15.98 2.72 -13.20
N PHE A 132 -15.44 1.54 -12.89
CA PHE A 132 -14.36 0.92 -13.65
C PHE A 132 -14.82 0.16 -14.90
N ASP A 133 -16.12 -0.15 -15.04
CA ASP A 133 -16.63 -1.11 -16.03
C ASP A 133 -16.22 -0.78 -17.48
N ARG A 134 -16.17 0.50 -17.83
CA ARG A 134 -15.78 0.94 -19.18
C ARG A 134 -14.28 1.19 -19.35
N ILE A 135 -13.57 1.48 -18.26
CA ILE A 135 -12.16 1.89 -18.34
C ILE A 135 -11.18 0.74 -18.09
N ALA A 136 -11.58 -0.29 -17.33
CA ALA A 136 -10.79 -1.49 -17.10
C ALA A 136 -10.21 -2.13 -18.38
N PRO A 137 -10.99 -2.35 -19.47
CA PRO A 137 -10.44 -2.93 -20.70
C PRO A 137 -9.62 -1.94 -21.55
N MET A 138 -9.58 -0.65 -21.16
CA MET A 138 -8.96 0.42 -21.94
C MET A 138 -7.63 0.91 -21.36
N LEU A 139 -7.22 0.43 -20.19
CA LEU A 139 -6.02 0.91 -19.48
C LEU A 139 -4.76 0.74 -20.34
N ARG A 140 -3.91 1.77 -20.30
CA ARG A 140 -2.55 1.76 -20.87
C ARG A 140 -1.53 1.42 -19.77
N ASP A 141 -0.27 1.24 -20.16
CA ASP A 141 0.83 0.82 -19.28
C ASP A 141 1.03 1.69 -18.03
N ARG A 142 0.67 2.97 -18.09
CA ARG A 142 0.86 3.97 -17.02
C ARG A 142 -0.40 4.30 -16.23
N GLU A 143 -1.44 3.47 -16.40
CA GLU A 143 -2.76 3.70 -15.83
C GLU A 143 -3.16 2.49 -15.00
N GLY A 144 -3.58 2.76 -13.76
CA GLY A 144 -4.06 1.74 -12.85
C GLY A 144 -5.39 2.10 -12.21
N LEU A 145 -5.98 1.11 -11.56
CA LEU A 145 -7.23 1.24 -10.79
C LEU A 145 -7.00 0.81 -9.36
N MET A 146 -7.75 1.36 -8.41
CA MET A 146 -7.54 1.06 -6.99
C MET A 146 -8.83 1.10 -6.20
N VAL A 147 -8.87 0.31 -5.12
CA VAL A 147 -9.84 0.45 -4.04
C VAL A 147 -9.07 0.76 -2.76
N ASP A 148 -9.47 1.80 -2.02
CA ASP A 148 -8.61 2.38 -0.98
C ASP A 148 -9.20 2.58 0.43
N ALA A 149 -10.41 2.08 0.71
CA ALA A 149 -11.02 2.15 2.05
C ALA A 149 -11.47 0.78 2.59
N GLU A 150 -11.07 -0.32 1.94
CA GLU A 150 -11.46 -1.69 2.32
C GLU A 150 -10.46 -2.36 3.27
N ASN A 151 -10.95 -3.27 4.12
CA ASN A 151 -10.09 -4.03 5.05
C ASN A 151 -9.64 -5.40 4.51
N ASP A 152 -10.20 -5.88 3.40
CA ASP A 152 -9.88 -7.19 2.80
C ASP A 152 -9.13 -7.01 1.47
N PRO A 153 -7.78 -7.03 1.47
CA PRO A 153 -6.99 -6.90 0.25
C PRO A 153 -7.11 -8.11 -0.68
N VAL A 154 -7.53 -9.28 -0.18
CA VAL A 154 -7.71 -10.47 -1.03
C VAL A 154 -8.97 -10.31 -1.86
N ALA A 155 -10.09 -9.93 -1.24
CA ALA A 155 -11.34 -9.67 -1.94
C ALA A 155 -11.18 -8.56 -3.00
N VAL A 156 -10.48 -7.47 -2.66
CA VAL A 156 -10.18 -6.39 -3.60
C VAL A 156 -9.35 -6.89 -4.78
N SER A 157 -8.26 -7.61 -4.52
CA SER A 157 -7.39 -8.11 -5.58
C SER A 157 -8.10 -9.13 -6.48
N ASP A 158 -8.92 -10.01 -5.92
CA ASP A 158 -9.71 -10.97 -6.69
C ASP A 158 -10.75 -10.30 -7.59
N MET A 159 -11.40 -9.23 -7.13
CA MET A 159 -12.31 -8.42 -7.95
C MET A 159 -11.61 -7.86 -9.19
N PHE A 160 -10.42 -7.27 -9.04
CA PHE A 160 -9.66 -6.73 -10.16
C PHE A 160 -9.14 -7.80 -11.12
N VAL A 161 -8.67 -8.94 -10.59
CA VAL A 161 -8.25 -10.08 -11.42
C VAL A 161 -9.41 -10.62 -12.26
N GLN A 162 -10.60 -10.74 -11.68
CA GLN A 162 -11.81 -11.15 -12.42
C GLN A 162 -12.19 -10.16 -13.52
N ARG A 163 -11.90 -8.86 -13.33
CA ARG A 163 -12.09 -7.81 -14.34
C ARG A 163 -10.95 -7.69 -15.35
N GLY A 164 -9.91 -8.51 -15.23
CA GLY A 164 -8.75 -8.47 -16.12
C GLY A 164 -7.90 -7.20 -15.97
N VAL A 165 -7.85 -6.61 -14.77
CA VAL A 165 -7.07 -5.40 -14.47
C VAL A 165 -5.73 -5.79 -13.84
N PRO A 166 -4.62 -5.84 -14.61
CA PRO A 166 -3.32 -6.21 -14.07
C PRO A 166 -2.73 -5.11 -13.18
N HIS A 167 -2.95 -3.84 -13.52
CA HIS A 167 -2.40 -2.67 -12.83
C HIS A 167 -3.34 -2.21 -11.71
N HIS A 168 -3.67 -3.11 -10.79
CA HIS A 168 -4.53 -2.77 -9.68
C HIS A 168 -3.77 -2.50 -8.38
N GLY A 169 -4.25 -1.49 -7.65
CA GLY A 169 -3.76 -1.11 -6.35
C GLY A 169 -4.69 -1.51 -5.20
N PHE A 170 -4.16 -1.41 -3.99
CA PHE A 170 -4.91 -1.48 -2.74
C PHE A 170 -4.48 -0.33 -1.83
N GLY A 171 -5.45 0.36 -1.25
CA GLY A 171 -5.24 1.31 -0.17
C GLY A 171 -6.08 0.99 1.05
N ASN A 172 -5.67 1.53 2.17
CA ASN A 172 -6.54 1.67 3.34
C ASN A 172 -6.05 2.84 4.19
N GLY A 173 -6.89 3.34 5.08
CA GLY A 173 -6.52 4.51 5.86
C GLY A 173 -7.15 4.74 7.22
N ILE A 174 -6.46 5.60 7.98
CA ILE A 174 -6.79 6.03 9.32
C ILE A 174 -7.59 7.34 9.23
N SER A 175 -8.91 7.26 9.39
CA SER A 175 -9.74 8.43 9.69
C SER A 175 -9.66 8.80 11.19
N ILE A 176 -9.86 10.08 11.55
CA ILE A 176 -10.02 10.54 12.95
C ILE A 176 -11.12 9.78 13.72
N TRP A 177 -12.09 9.20 13.00
CA TRP A 177 -13.17 8.40 13.58
C TRP A 177 -12.80 6.91 13.66
N ASN A 178 -11.87 6.47 12.82
CA ASN A 178 -11.32 5.12 12.82
C ASN A 178 -10.34 4.91 13.99
N SER A 179 -9.72 5.96 14.54
CA SER A 179 -8.82 5.85 15.69
C SER A 179 -9.54 5.55 17.02
N LEU A 180 -10.85 5.83 17.14
CA LEU A 180 -11.64 5.60 18.36
C LEU A 180 -12.34 4.23 18.43
N LEU A 181 -12.54 3.56 17.29
CA LEU A 181 -13.18 2.22 17.20
C LEU A 181 -12.29 1.17 16.49
N GLY A 182 -11.20 1.61 15.86
CA GLY A 182 -10.06 0.86 15.35
C GLY A 182 -10.33 -0.16 14.23
N PRO A 183 -10.49 0.23 12.94
CA PRO A 183 -10.54 -0.74 11.86
C PRO A 183 -9.17 -1.38 11.62
N ASN A 184 -9.19 -2.52 10.93
CA ASN A 184 -8.06 -3.40 10.67
C ASN A 184 -7.06 -2.84 9.63
N VAL A 185 -6.78 -1.53 9.65
CA VAL A 185 -5.91 -0.85 8.66
C VAL A 185 -4.55 -1.52 8.60
N ARG A 186 -3.80 -1.55 9.71
CA ARG A 186 -2.47 -2.15 9.73
C ARG A 186 -2.49 -3.65 9.36
N PRO A 187 -3.34 -4.51 9.96
CA PRO A 187 -3.47 -5.89 9.51
C PRO A 187 -3.79 -6.03 8.02
N SER A 188 -4.62 -5.16 7.46
CA SER A 188 -4.93 -5.17 6.02
C SER A 188 -3.74 -4.76 5.17
N MET A 189 -2.94 -3.77 5.58
CA MET A 189 -1.72 -3.37 4.87
C MET A 189 -0.64 -4.47 4.92
N GLU A 190 -0.48 -5.12 6.07
CA GLU A 190 0.44 -6.27 6.22
C GLU A 190 -0.01 -7.45 5.35
N ARG A 191 -1.32 -7.74 5.33
CA ARG A 191 -1.90 -8.76 4.44
C ARG A 191 -1.72 -8.39 2.97
N ALA A 192 -1.91 -7.13 2.58
CA ALA A 192 -1.73 -6.68 1.20
C ALA A 192 -0.27 -6.86 0.73
N CYS A 193 0.70 -6.46 1.56
CA CYS A 193 2.12 -6.65 1.25
C CYS A 193 2.51 -8.13 1.17
N ALA A 194 2.00 -8.97 2.09
CA ALA A 194 2.24 -10.41 2.03
C ALA A 194 1.56 -11.06 0.82
N LEU A 195 0.32 -10.67 0.49
CA LEU A 195 -0.38 -11.12 -0.71
C LEU A 195 0.40 -10.77 -1.98
N ARG A 196 1.03 -9.58 -2.03
CA ARG A 196 1.89 -9.19 -3.14
C ARG A 196 3.09 -10.12 -3.29
N ALA A 197 3.75 -10.48 -2.19
CA ALA A 197 4.82 -11.48 -2.24
C ALA A 197 4.30 -12.87 -2.62
N GLU A 198 3.12 -13.27 -2.14
CA GLU A 198 2.50 -14.58 -2.36
C GLU A 198 1.99 -14.80 -3.79
N ALA A 199 1.42 -13.76 -4.40
CA ALA A 199 0.62 -13.88 -5.61
C ALA A 199 0.92 -12.78 -6.66
N ASN A 200 1.96 -11.97 -6.45
CA ASN A 200 2.37 -10.88 -7.34
C ASN A 200 1.30 -9.79 -7.53
N ARG A 201 0.41 -9.64 -6.54
CA ARG A 201 -0.75 -8.72 -6.51
C ARG A 201 -1.14 -8.34 -5.07
N PRO A 202 -1.70 -7.14 -4.79
CA PRO A 202 -1.86 -6.01 -5.71
C PRO A 202 -0.51 -5.45 -6.18
N ARG A 203 -0.52 -4.68 -7.28
CA ARG A 203 0.71 -4.13 -7.88
C ARG A 203 1.17 -2.84 -7.21
N PHE A 204 0.23 -2.09 -6.63
CA PHE A 204 0.49 -0.87 -5.90
C PHE A 204 -0.20 -0.91 -4.53
N ILE A 205 0.49 -0.46 -3.48
CA ILE A 205 -0.03 -0.45 -2.11
C ILE A 205 0.27 0.91 -1.49
N TYR A 206 -0.72 1.60 -0.97
CA TYR A 206 -0.49 2.85 -0.23
C TYR A 206 -1.37 2.94 1.01
N VAL A 207 -1.02 3.83 1.93
CA VAL A 207 -1.78 4.06 3.16
C VAL A 207 -2.05 5.55 3.35
N TRP A 208 -3.23 5.90 3.85
CA TRP A 208 -3.65 7.27 4.09
C TRP A 208 -4.40 7.41 5.42
N THR A 209 -4.77 8.60 5.88
CA THR A 209 -3.77 9.64 6.05
C THR A 209 -2.98 9.31 7.31
N VAL A 210 -1.65 9.18 7.21
CA VAL A 210 -0.80 8.79 8.33
C VAL A 210 -0.01 9.99 8.82
N ASN A 211 -0.46 10.58 9.94
CA ASN A 211 0.19 11.75 10.54
C ASN A 211 1.07 11.40 11.76
N SER A 212 1.35 10.10 11.97
CA SER A 212 2.29 9.63 12.98
C SER A 212 3.58 9.20 12.29
N HIS A 213 4.66 9.92 12.53
CA HIS A 213 5.97 9.65 11.92
C HIS A 213 6.56 8.28 12.29
N ASP A 214 6.19 7.75 13.45
CA ASP A 214 6.60 6.39 13.83
C ASP A 214 5.84 5.36 12.99
N LEU A 215 4.54 5.57 12.75
CA LEU A 215 3.77 4.72 11.84
C LEU A 215 4.23 4.86 10.39
N GLU A 216 4.61 6.06 9.93
CA GLU A 216 5.15 6.26 8.58
C GLU A 216 6.39 5.38 8.33
N ARG A 217 7.34 5.36 9.28
CA ARG A 217 8.52 4.48 9.20
C ARG A 217 8.15 3.00 9.20
N GLU A 218 7.15 2.63 9.99
CA GLU A 218 6.67 1.25 10.04
C GLU A 218 6.03 0.80 8.73
N TYR A 219 5.20 1.64 8.10
CA TYR A 219 4.60 1.29 6.82
C TYR A 219 5.64 1.20 5.70
N ILE A 220 6.67 2.05 5.71
CA ILE A 220 7.84 1.92 4.82
C ILE A 220 8.50 0.55 4.98
N ARG A 221 8.71 0.09 6.23
CA ARG A 221 9.31 -1.22 6.54
C ARG A 221 8.42 -2.41 6.15
N ILE A 222 7.10 -2.30 6.33
CA ILE A 222 6.14 -3.33 5.91
C ILE A 222 6.11 -3.47 4.39
N GLY A 223 6.38 -2.39 3.67
CA GLY A 223 6.57 -2.42 2.23
C GLY A 223 5.56 -1.64 1.41
N VAL A 224 4.78 -0.73 1.99
CA VAL A 224 3.86 0.11 1.21
C VAL A 224 4.63 0.97 0.20
N ASP A 225 4.10 1.16 -0.99
CA ASP A 225 4.72 1.93 -2.07
C ASP A 225 4.55 3.43 -1.89
N GLY A 226 3.51 3.87 -1.18
CA GLY A 226 3.36 5.27 -0.84
C GLY A 226 2.59 5.53 0.43
N ILE A 227 2.70 6.77 0.91
CA ILE A 227 1.99 7.26 2.09
C ILE A 227 1.42 8.63 1.77
N ILE A 228 0.14 8.82 2.07
CA ILE A 228 -0.50 10.14 2.18
C ILE A 228 -0.34 10.66 3.61
N SER A 229 0.18 11.89 3.73
CA SER A 229 0.43 12.56 5.00
C SER A 229 0.10 14.05 4.87
N ASP A 230 -0.43 14.64 5.94
CA ASP A 230 -0.63 16.09 6.02
C ASP A 230 0.70 16.83 6.24
N ASP A 231 1.75 16.15 6.73
CA ASP A 231 3.11 16.70 6.87
C ASP A 231 4.06 16.12 5.80
N VAL A 232 3.77 16.48 4.55
CA VAL A 232 4.55 16.08 3.36
C VAL A 232 6.04 16.34 3.55
N ALA A 233 6.41 17.50 4.11
CA ALA A 233 7.81 17.89 4.28
C ALA A 233 8.53 16.99 5.30
N LYS A 234 7.85 16.54 6.36
CA LYS A 234 8.43 15.61 7.31
C LYS A 234 8.50 14.19 6.75
N LEU A 235 7.46 13.71 6.07
CA LEU A 235 7.49 12.41 5.39
C LEU A 235 8.62 12.36 4.35
N ARG A 236 8.81 13.44 3.57
CA ARG A 236 9.93 13.59 2.65
C ARG A 236 11.29 13.44 3.34
N ARG A 237 11.49 14.03 4.53
CA ARG A 237 12.73 13.89 5.31
C ARG A 237 12.91 12.48 5.88
N ILE A 238 11.81 11.79 6.23
CA ILE A 238 11.86 10.40 6.72
C ILE A 238 12.44 9.48 5.64
N VAL A 239 12.06 9.68 4.37
CA VAL A 239 12.61 8.91 3.25
C VAL A 239 14.15 9.03 3.15
N ASP A 240 14.72 10.18 3.52
CA ASP A 240 16.17 10.41 3.50
C ASP A 240 16.91 9.87 4.73
N GLU A 241 16.21 9.42 5.78
CA GLU A 241 16.84 8.90 7.00
C GLU A 241 17.73 7.69 6.69
N PRO A 242 18.89 7.52 7.35
CA PRO A 242 19.87 6.48 7.02
C PRO A 242 19.36 5.04 7.03
N ASP A 243 18.28 4.76 7.78
CA ASP A 243 17.68 3.44 7.83
C ASP A 243 16.54 3.27 6.82
N MET A 244 15.92 4.37 6.37
CA MET A 244 14.84 4.36 5.38
C MET A 244 15.39 4.45 3.96
N ASN A 245 16.43 5.26 3.70
CA ASN A 245 16.99 5.45 2.36
C ASN A 245 17.69 4.20 1.79
N LYS A 246 17.96 3.20 2.64
CA LYS A 246 18.41 1.86 2.24
C LYS A 246 17.26 0.99 1.75
N LEU A 247 16.04 1.26 2.20
CA LEU A 247 14.82 0.53 1.87
C LEU A 247 14.09 1.17 0.69
N VAL A 248 14.01 2.49 0.67
CA VAL A 248 13.20 3.27 -0.27
C VAL A 248 13.96 4.48 -0.82
N ARG A 249 13.60 4.87 -2.04
CA ARG A 249 14.00 6.14 -2.67
C ARG A 249 12.76 6.79 -3.27
N LEU A 250 12.79 8.10 -3.49
CA LEU A 250 11.70 8.73 -4.24
C LEU A 250 11.57 8.09 -5.63
N ALA A 251 10.33 7.72 -5.97
CA ALA A 251 9.96 7.31 -7.30
C ALA A 251 10.06 8.48 -8.29
N THR A 252 10.37 8.15 -9.53
CA THR A 252 10.46 9.07 -10.67
C THR A 252 9.52 8.60 -11.79
N ARG A 253 9.37 9.37 -12.87
CA ARG A 253 8.53 8.97 -14.03
C ARG A 253 9.06 7.74 -14.79
N ASP A 254 10.32 7.39 -14.60
CA ASP A 254 10.92 6.21 -15.23
C ASP A 254 10.59 4.92 -14.46
N ASP A 255 10.16 5.06 -13.20
CA ASP A 255 9.66 3.93 -12.42
C ASP A 255 8.23 3.59 -12.89
N ASP A 256 7.99 2.31 -13.13
CA ASP A 256 6.65 1.76 -13.31
C ASP A 256 6.05 1.50 -11.92
N PRO A 257 4.99 2.22 -11.48
CA PRO A 257 4.35 1.99 -10.18
C PRO A 257 3.70 0.61 -10.09
N PHE A 258 3.44 -0.05 -11.21
CA PHE A 258 2.84 -1.36 -11.27
C PHE A 258 3.86 -2.46 -11.50
N ASP A 259 5.16 -2.15 -11.59
CA ASP A 259 6.17 -3.18 -11.46
C ASP A 259 6.42 -3.47 -9.98
N SER A 260 6.34 -4.74 -9.59
CA SER A 260 6.42 -5.10 -8.18
C SER A 260 7.84 -4.84 -7.71
N PRO A 261 8.07 -3.93 -6.74
CA PRO A 261 9.40 -3.74 -6.20
C PRO A 261 9.90 -5.04 -5.56
N ASP A 262 11.21 -5.17 -5.47
CA ASP A 262 11.94 -6.41 -5.13
C ASP A 262 11.61 -6.99 -3.72
N MET A 263 10.41 -7.53 -3.58
CA MET A 263 9.84 -8.08 -2.36
C MET A 263 9.61 -9.57 -2.59
N ALA A 264 10.31 -10.37 -1.79
CA ALA A 264 10.65 -11.72 -2.16
C ALA A 264 9.82 -12.79 -1.50
N TYR A 265 9.60 -12.71 -0.19
CA TYR A 265 8.94 -13.75 0.56
C TYR A 265 7.86 -13.19 1.49
N GLY A 266 6.64 -13.70 1.38
CA GLY A 266 5.55 -13.48 2.31
C GLY A 266 5.55 -14.58 3.36
N LEU A 267 5.54 -14.18 4.63
CA LEU A 267 5.39 -15.06 5.78
C LEU A 267 3.97 -14.91 6.33
N SER A 268 3.18 -15.99 6.28
CA SER A 268 1.96 -16.10 7.06
C SER A 268 2.28 -16.86 8.33
N VAL A 269 2.07 -16.24 9.49
CA VAL A 269 2.48 -16.75 10.79
C VAL A 269 1.24 -17.00 11.64
N LEU A 270 1.03 -18.25 12.05
CA LEU A 270 -0.08 -18.65 12.92
C LEU A 270 0.42 -18.77 14.36
N THR A 271 -0.13 -17.93 15.24
CA THR A 271 -0.03 -18.11 16.69
C THR A 271 -1.10 -19.11 17.12
N GLY A 272 -0.72 -20.13 17.90
CA GLY A 272 -1.66 -21.18 18.28
C GLY A 272 -2.77 -20.70 19.24
N ASP A 273 -3.86 -21.45 19.28
CA ASP A 273 -5.02 -21.14 20.13
C ASP A 273 -4.88 -21.76 21.53
N VAL A 274 -3.88 -21.33 22.28
CA VAL A 274 -3.67 -21.71 23.68
C VAL A 274 -3.60 -20.49 24.60
N GLY A 275 -3.86 -20.68 25.89
CA GLY A 275 -3.88 -19.57 26.86
C GLY A 275 -2.54 -18.83 26.90
N LEU A 276 -2.60 -17.49 26.78
CA LEU A 276 -1.43 -16.59 26.75
C LEU A 276 -0.45 -16.87 25.60
N ALA A 277 -0.96 -17.37 24.46
CA ALA A 277 -0.13 -17.70 23.29
C ALA A 277 0.48 -16.48 22.59
N GLY A 278 -0.13 -15.30 22.71
CA GLY A 278 0.32 -14.09 22.01
C GLY A 278 1.63 -13.52 22.58
N THR A 279 2.26 -12.61 21.84
CA THR A 279 3.53 -12.00 22.26
C THR A 279 3.60 -10.51 21.93
N ASP A 280 4.28 -9.77 22.80
CA ASP A 280 4.66 -8.36 22.60
C ASP A 280 6.17 -8.20 22.33
N ALA A 281 6.91 -9.31 22.22
CA ALA A 281 8.36 -9.27 22.01
C ALA A 281 8.71 -8.77 20.60
N ARG A 282 9.94 -8.30 20.42
CA ARG A 282 10.47 -8.20 19.05
C ARG A 282 10.79 -9.60 18.56
N VAL A 283 10.24 -9.97 17.41
CA VAL A 283 10.48 -11.28 16.78
C VAL A 283 11.30 -11.08 15.50
N THR A 284 12.38 -11.84 15.36
CA THR A 284 13.19 -11.92 14.15
C THR A 284 12.95 -13.25 13.46
N PHE A 285 12.61 -13.19 12.19
CA PHE A 285 12.49 -14.34 11.29
C PHE A 285 13.71 -14.35 10.37
N THR A 286 14.33 -15.50 10.20
CA THR A 286 15.41 -15.73 9.23
C THR A 286 15.03 -16.89 8.33
N VAL A 287 14.86 -16.64 7.04
CA VAL A 287 14.63 -17.69 6.04
C VAL A 287 15.97 -18.05 5.41
N THR A 288 16.28 -19.34 5.35
CA THR A 288 17.53 -19.87 4.80
C THR A 288 17.24 -20.77 3.61
N GLY A 289 17.95 -20.55 2.51
CA GLY A 289 17.99 -21.41 1.33
C GLY A 289 19.42 -21.68 0.87
N GLU A 290 19.58 -22.42 -0.22
CA GLU A 290 20.91 -22.80 -0.74
C GLU A 290 21.77 -21.60 -1.17
N ASN A 291 21.16 -20.47 -1.56
CA ASN A 291 21.87 -19.27 -1.99
C ASN A 291 22.16 -18.28 -0.83
N GLY A 292 21.71 -18.59 0.40
CA GLY A 292 21.98 -17.75 1.58
C GLY A 292 20.76 -17.63 2.50
N ALA A 293 20.77 -16.59 3.34
CA ALA A 293 19.69 -16.30 4.27
C ALA A 293 19.34 -14.82 4.28
N SER A 294 18.07 -14.51 4.58
CA SER A 294 17.60 -13.14 4.82
C SER A 294 16.75 -13.09 6.08
N SER A 295 16.80 -11.95 6.77
CA SER A 295 16.14 -11.76 8.06
C SER A 295 15.30 -10.50 8.11
N VAL A 296 14.18 -10.56 8.84
CA VAL A 296 13.32 -9.42 9.16
C VAL A 296 12.95 -9.45 10.63
N SER A 297 13.00 -8.29 11.29
CA SER A 297 12.56 -8.12 12.67
C SER A 297 11.25 -7.33 12.71
N VAL A 298 10.30 -7.81 13.51
CA VAL A 298 8.96 -7.26 13.65
C VAL A 298 8.73 -6.92 15.11
N ASP A 299 8.25 -5.70 15.37
CA ASP A 299 7.81 -5.27 16.68
C ASP A 299 6.36 -5.74 16.91
N THR A 300 6.15 -6.68 17.84
CA THR A 300 4.82 -7.29 18.05
C THR A 300 4.01 -6.60 19.14
N ALA A 301 4.59 -5.65 19.89
CA ALA A 301 3.85 -4.83 20.85
C ALA A 301 2.80 -3.89 20.19
N MET A 302 2.80 -3.83 18.86
CA MET A 302 1.78 -3.14 18.09
C MET A 302 0.52 -4.00 17.98
N ALA A 303 -0.64 -3.37 18.19
CA ALA A 303 -1.92 -4.06 18.29
C ALA A 303 -2.16 -5.07 17.15
N ARG A 304 -2.68 -6.26 17.52
CA ARG A 304 -3.12 -7.34 16.62
C ARG A 304 -2.01 -8.11 15.90
N ARG A 305 -0.74 -7.94 16.26
CA ARG A 305 0.36 -8.79 15.79
C ARG A 305 0.55 -9.98 16.70
N MET A 306 0.72 -11.16 16.09
CA MET A 306 1.03 -12.42 16.76
C MET A 306 0.07 -12.78 17.90
N GLU A 307 -1.19 -12.34 17.81
CA GLU A 307 -2.23 -12.61 18.81
C GLU A 307 -2.68 -14.08 18.79
N ARG A 308 -3.14 -14.58 19.94
CA ARG A 308 -3.64 -15.95 20.12
C ARG A 308 -4.67 -16.32 19.03
N GLY A 309 -4.45 -17.46 18.36
CA GLY A 309 -5.37 -18.02 17.37
C GLY A 309 -5.48 -17.21 16.07
N MET A 310 -4.58 -16.25 15.84
CA MET A 310 -4.65 -15.33 14.70
C MET A 310 -3.46 -15.55 13.75
N TRP A 311 -3.73 -15.33 12.47
CA TRP A 311 -2.70 -15.16 11.45
C TRP A 311 -2.14 -13.74 11.50
N SER A 312 -0.82 -13.64 11.36
CA SER A 312 -0.08 -12.39 11.16
C SER A 312 0.76 -12.48 9.90
N PHE A 313 1.00 -11.33 9.26
CA PHE A 313 1.65 -11.28 7.96
C PHE A 313 2.92 -10.45 8.02
N VAL A 314 4.01 -11.01 7.49
CA VAL A 314 5.32 -10.36 7.46
C VAL A 314 5.88 -10.47 6.05
N THR A 315 6.46 -9.39 5.53
CA THR A 315 7.16 -9.44 4.24
C THR A 315 8.66 -9.38 4.48
N LEU A 316 9.41 -10.24 3.79
CA LEU A 316 10.85 -10.33 3.85
C LEU A 316 11.45 -9.87 2.50
N PRO A 317 12.04 -8.66 2.43
CA PRO A 317 12.83 -8.23 1.28
C PRO A 317 14.07 -9.10 1.14
N SER A 318 14.30 -9.67 -0.05
CA SER A 318 15.44 -10.59 -0.28
C SER A 318 15.72 -10.80 -1.77
N ASP A 319 16.96 -11.09 -2.13
CA ASP A 319 17.26 -11.77 -3.40
C ASP A 319 16.70 -13.22 -3.37
N ASP A 320 16.74 -13.91 -4.51
CA ASP A 320 16.40 -15.34 -4.57
C ASP A 320 17.33 -16.18 -3.69
N LEU A 321 16.77 -16.70 -2.58
CA LEU A 321 17.45 -17.58 -1.65
C LEU A 321 17.65 -19.01 -2.19
N GLY A 322 17.15 -19.30 -3.40
CA GLY A 322 17.17 -20.63 -4.00
C GLY A 322 16.21 -21.58 -3.29
N PRO A 323 16.41 -22.90 -3.41
CA PRO A 323 15.64 -23.89 -2.65
C PRO A 323 15.72 -23.59 -1.15
N LEU A 324 14.56 -23.32 -0.54
CA LEU A 324 14.48 -23.03 0.89
C LEU A 324 14.67 -24.30 1.72
N THR A 325 15.44 -24.20 2.79
CA THR A 325 15.79 -25.33 3.67
C THR A 325 15.18 -25.20 5.06
N SER A 326 15.17 -23.99 5.62
CA SER A 326 14.75 -23.78 7.00
C SER A 326 14.31 -22.34 7.28
N ILE A 327 13.56 -22.19 8.38
CA ILE A 327 13.22 -20.91 8.97
C ILE A 327 13.64 -20.91 10.44
N THR A 328 14.34 -19.86 10.85
CA THR A 328 14.74 -19.61 12.23
C THR A 328 13.89 -18.49 12.80
N VAL A 329 13.41 -18.69 14.01
CA VAL A 329 12.64 -17.73 14.79
C VAL A 329 13.43 -17.38 16.04
N GLN A 330 13.57 -16.10 16.32
CA GLN A 330 14.17 -15.58 17.53
C GLN A 330 13.29 -14.49 18.11
N ARG A 331 13.16 -14.42 19.43
CA ARG A 331 12.51 -13.31 20.13
C ARG A 331 13.49 -12.61 21.07
N ASP A 332 13.20 -11.37 21.43
CA ASP A 332 13.81 -10.73 22.60
C ASP A 332 12.92 -10.85 23.85
N ASP A 333 13.36 -10.25 24.96
CA ASP A 333 12.62 -10.21 26.23
C ASP A 333 11.88 -8.87 26.44
N ARG A 334 11.63 -8.09 25.39
CA ARG A 334 10.85 -6.85 25.50
C ARG A 334 9.34 -7.16 25.54
N GLY A 335 8.55 -6.21 26.05
CA GLY A 335 7.09 -6.34 26.14
C GLY A 335 6.58 -6.98 27.45
N ILE A 336 5.25 -7.13 27.58
CA ILE A 336 4.60 -7.58 28.83
C ILE A 336 4.47 -9.11 28.87
N ALA A 337 4.37 -9.76 27.70
CA ALA A 337 4.34 -11.22 27.57
C ALA A 337 5.28 -11.68 26.43
N PRO A 338 6.60 -11.85 26.68
CA PRO A 338 7.54 -12.17 25.61
C PRO A 338 7.46 -13.62 25.13
N ARG A 339 6.93 -14.55 25.94
CA ARG A 339 6.73 -15.94 25.50
C ARG A 339 5.67 -15.98 24.42
N TRP A 340 5.86 -16.85 23.43
CA TRP A 340 4.98 -16.96 22.28
C TRP A 340 4.69 -18.43 21.96
N PHE A 341 3.44 -18.81 21.72
CA PHE A 341 3.14 -20.14 21.20
C PHE A 341 2.99 -20.08 19.68
N LEU A 342 4.05 -20.48 18.98
CA LEU A 342 4.08 -20.53 17.53
C LEU A 342 3.55 -21.87 17.05
N GLU A 343 2.51 -21.82 16.21
CA GLU A 343 1.89 -23.01 15.64
C GLU A 343 2.51 -23.36 14.28
N GLN A 344 2.46 -22.45 13.31
CA GLN A 344 2.91 -22.70 11.94
C GLN A 344 3.41 -21.41 11.27
N ILE A 345 4.36 -21.54 10.35
CA ILE A 345 4.71 -20.48 9.40
C ILE A 345 4.59 -21.03 7.97
N LEU A 346 3.94 -20.27 7.08
CA LEU A 346 3.96 -20.48 5.64
C LEU A 346 4.89 -19.47 5.00
N VAL A 347 5.77 -19.92 4.11
CA VAL A 347 6.69 -19.07 3.35
C VAL A 347 6.35 -19.17 1.88
N ARG A 348 6.01 -18.05 1.24
CA ARG A 348 5.56 -18.02 -0.15
C ARG A 348 6.21 -16.92 -0.96
N SER A 349 6.44 -17.19 -2.24
CA SER A 349 6.94 -16.23 -3.22
C SER A 349 6.35 -16.54 -4.60
N ALA A 350 5.57 -15.63 -5.17
CA ALA A 350 5.16 -15.74 -6.57
C ALA A 350 6.35 -15.57 -7.51
N ARG A 351 7.25 -14.63 -7.20
CA ARG A 351 8.42 -14.30 -8.03
C ARG A 351 9.40 -15.48 -8.15
N TYR A 352 9.68 -16.15 -7.04
CA TYR A 352 10.61 -17.28 -6.97
C TYR A 352 9.90 -18.65 -6.97
N GLN A 353 8.58 -18.66 -7.18
CA GLN A 353 7.76 -19.87 -7.25
C GLN A 353 7.92 -20.77 -6.02
N VAL A 354 7.94 -20.16 -4.83
CA VAL A 354 8.09 -20.86 -3.55
C VAL A 354 6.75 -20.96 -2.84
N SER A 355 6.47 -22.14 -2.31
CA SER A 355 5.43 -22.36 -1.29
C SER A 355 5.91 -23.46 -0.35
N LYS A 356 6.22 -23.11 0.90
CA LYS A 356 6.72 -24.02 1.93
C LYS A 356 6.00 -23.80 3.25
N SER A 357 6.04 -24.78 4.14
CA SER A 357 5.53 -24.65 5.50
C SER A 357 6.53 -25.16 6.54
N ALA A 358 6.42 -24.64 7.77
CA ALA A 358 7.11 -25.14 8.94
C ALA A 358 6.11 -25.20 10.11
N THR A 359 5.91 -26.40 10.67
CA THR A 359 5.10 -26.61 11.86
C THR A 359 5.97 -26.54 13.11
N PHE A 360 5.61 -25.71 14.08
CA PHE A 360 6.35 -25.52 15.32
C PHE A 360 5.64 -26.15 16.51
N GLN A 361 4.33 -25.87 16.67
CA GLN A 361 3.47 -26.37 17.75
C GLN A 361 4.15 -26.30 19.14
N ARG A 362 4.79 -25.17 19.45
CA ARG A 362 5.61 -25.03 20.66
C ARG A 362 5.66 -23.62 21.20
N TRP A 363 6.05 -23.54 22.46
CA TRP A 363 6.51 -22.28 23.06
C TRP A 363 7.90 -21.90 22.52
N ILE A 364 8.00 -20.64 22.10
CA ILE A 364 9.22 -19.90 21.87
C ILE A 364 9.43 -19.04 23.13
N ASP A 365 10.03 -19.66 24.15
CA ASP A 365 10.18 -19.10 25.50
C ASP A 365 11.62 -18.84 25.91
N SER A 366 12.55 -18.91 24.96
CA SER A 366 13.95 -18.49 25.10
C SER A 366 14.30 -17.42 24.07
N THR A 367 15.31 -16.60 24.37
CA THR A 367 15.91 -15.64 23.42
C THR A 367 16.92 -16.31 22.47
N ALA A 368 17.23 -17.59 22.70
CA ALA A 368 18.00 -18.38 21.76
C ALA A 368 17.19 -18.62 20.47
N PRO A 369 17.81 -18.55 19.28
CA PRO A 369 17.14 -18.84 18.03
C PRO A 369 16.68 -20.30 17.99
N PHE A 370 15.49 -20.54 17.43
CA PHE A 370 14.94 -21.86 17.18
C PHE A 370 14.72 -22.05 15.67
N THR A 371 15.30 -23.10 15.09
CA THR A 371 15.25 -23.38 13.65
C THR A 371 14.36 -24.58 13.37
N GLN A 372 13.51 -24.46 12.36
CA GLN A 372 12.66 -25.53 11.85
C GLN A 372 12.88 -25.72 10.35
N SER A 373 12.86 -26.96 9.89
CA SER A 373 12.91 -27.29 8.47
C SER A 373 11.68 -26.79 7.73
N LEU A 374 11.85 -26.41 6.47
CA LEU A 374 10.77 -26.03 5.57
C LEU A 374 10.40 -27.21 4.66
N ASP A 375 9.17 -27.65 4.76
CA ASP A 375 8.61 -28.76 3.98
C ASP A 375 7.63 -28.24 2.92
N GLU A 376 7.23 -29.12 1.98
CA GLU A 376 6.05 -28.83 1.14
C GLU A 376 4.82 -28.62 2.04
N PRO A 377 3.91 -27.69 1.71
CA PRO A 377 2.82 -27.25 2.57
C PRO A 377 1.74 -28.29 2.85
#